data_AF-A0A3D5PJF5-F1
#
_entry.id   AF-A0A3D5PJF5-F1
#
_cell.length_a   1.000
_cell.length_b   1.000
_cell.length_c   1.000
_cell.angle_alpha   90.00
_cell.angle_beta   90.00
_cell.angle_gamma   90.00
#
_symmetry.space_group_name_H-M   'P 1'
#
loop_
_entity.id
_entity.type
_entity.pdbx_description
1 polymer ?
#
loop_
_entity_poly.entity_id
_entity_poly.type
_entity_poly.pdbx_seq_one_letter_code
_entity_poly.pdbx_strand_id
1 'polypeptide(L)'
;MSSAQENRGGTPVGFISELDAIEAASVIYLRLWCNGPDSQATVWSDFASTLGAEHGKRALGSLSDLCSLCSQHGRRPLVRHSVNCKCLGSDESCFANFIATAVLGEREDAMLIATLLVRPDVAPVLTALASDFGLALKRMNLRAPKQFARQPVSRDGKSKPFQTVTLH
;
A
#
# COMPACT_ATOMS: atom_id res chain seq x y z
N MET A 1 -8.70 24.32 -17.09
CA MET A 1 -9.77 23.40 -16.65
C MET A 1 -9.17 22.06 -16.22
N SER A 2 -8.31 22.07 -15.19
CA SER A 2 -7.67 20.87 -14.61
C SER A 2 -7.82 20.98 -13.10
N SER A 3 -8.55 20.05 -12.46
CA SER A 3 -8.57 19.90 -10.99
C SER A 3 -9.48 18.74 -10.53
N ALA A 4 -10.54 18.42 -11.27
CA ALA A 4 -11.47 17.36 -10.85
C ALA A 4 -10.97 15.95 -11.23
N GLN A 5 -10.25 15.82 -12.35
CA GLN A 5 -9.78 14.53 -12.86
C GLN A 5 -8.47 14.08 -12.20
N GLU A 6 -7.64 15.04 -11.76
CA GLU A 6 -6.38 14.81 -11.04
C GLU A 6 -6.59 14.33 -9.58
N ASN A 7 -7.79 14.50 -9.02
CA ASN A 7 -8.11 14.09 -7.65
C ASN A 7 -8.98 12.83 -7.54
N ARG A 8 -9.46 12.27 -8.67
CA ARG A 8 -10.24 11.03 -8.67
C ARG A 8 -9.32 9.88 -8.29
N GLY A 9 -9.54 9.33 -7.08
CA GLY A 9 -8.73 8.27 -6.48
C GLY A 9 -8.24 8.59 -5.07
N GLY A 10 -8.02 9.87 -4.77
CA GLY A 10 -7.61 10.37 -3.45
C GLY A 10 -8.77 10.79 -2.55
N THR A 11 -10.02 10.63 -2.99
CA THR A 11 -11.18 10.88 -2.13
C THR A 11 -11.12 9.93 -0.94
N PRO A 12 -11.16 10.42 0.31
CA PRO A 12 -11.18 9.56 1.49
C PRO A 12 -12.42 8.66 1.47
N VAL A 13 -12.19 7.35 1.53
CA VAL A 13 -13.24 6.32 1.62
C VAL A 13 -13.23 5.58 2.96
N GLY A 14 -12.22 5.84 3.81
CA GLY A 14 -12.09 5.26 5.15
C GLY A 14 -10.79 5.68 5.83
N PHE A 15 -10.37 4.91 6.83
CA PHE A 15 -9.10 5.09 7.55
C PHE A 15 -8.24 3.82 7.48
N ILE A 16 -6.91 3.98 7.46
CA ILE A 16 -5.99 2.82 7.48
C ILE A 16 -6.20 1.94 8.71
N SER A 17 -6.61 2.52 9.84
CA SER A 17 -6.87 1.76 11.08
C SER A 17 -8.09 0.84 11.01
N GLU A 18 -8.90 0.93 9.95
CA GLU A 18 -10.06 0.08 9.72
C GLU A 18 -9.72 -1.13 8.85
N LEU A 19 -8.52 -1.16 8.26
CA LEU A 19 -8.02 -2.24 7.42
C LEU A 19 -7.43 -3.38 8.27
N ASP A 20 -7.42 -4.59 7.70
CA ASP A 20 -6.65 -5.68 8.26
C ASP A 20 -5.13 -5.45 8.15
N ALA A 21 -4.33 -6.36 8.72
CA ALA A 21 -2.88 -6.21 8.74
C ALA A 21 -2.24 -6.20 7.33
N ILE A 22 -2.74 -7.01 6.40
CA ILE A 22 -2.19 -7.14 5.04
C ILE A 22 -2.61 -5.95 4.19
N GLU A 23 -3.88 -5.56 4.26
CA GLU A 23 -4.42 -4.40 3.57
C GLU A 23 -3.70 -3.12 4.02
N ALA A 24 -3.58 -2.91 5.34
CA ALA A 24 -2.90 -1.74 5.89
C ALA A 24 -1.42 -1.70 5.47
N ALA A 25 -0.72 -2.84 5.57
CA ALA A 25 0.68 -2.93 5.15
C ALA A 25 0.86 -2.66 3.66
N SER A 26 -0.06 -3.15 2.82
CA SER A 26 -0.06 -2.91 1.38
C SER A 26 -0.11 -1.41 1.06
N VAL A 27 -0.99 -0.66 1.74
CA VAL A 27 -1.09 0.80 1.57
C VAL A 27 0.16 1.51 2.10
N ILE A 28 0.66 1.13 3.27
CA ILE A 28 1.83 1.76 3.89
C ILE A 28 3.06 1.59 3.00
N TYR A 29 3.34 0.37 2.54
CA TYR A 29 4.49 0.09 1.67
C TYR A 29 4.34 0.72 0.28
N LEU A 30 3.14 0.79 -0.29
CA LEU A 30 2.88 1.56 -1.52
C LEU A 30 3.25 3.03 -1.33
N ARG A 31 2.82 3.65 -0.22
CA ARG A 31 3.12 5.05 0.07
C ARG A 31 4.61 5.28 0.26
N LEU A 32 5.28 4.45 1.05
CA LEU A 32 6.71 4.53 1.31
C LEU A 32 7.53 4.37 0.03
N TRP A 33 7.22 3.33 -0.77
CA TRP A 33 7.95 3.06 -2.00
C TRP A 33 7.94 4.24 -2.97
N CYS A 34 6.78 4.86 -3.13
CA CYS A 34 6.63 5.99 -4.01
C CYS A 34 7.09 7.33 -3.38
N ASN A 35 7.43 7.39 -2.08
CA ASN A 35 7.84 8.62 -1.39
C ASN A 35 9.28 9.08 -1.72
N GLY A 36 10.08 8.21 -2.34
CA GLY A 36 11.42 8.52 -2.83
C GLY A 36 12.50 7.60 -2.27
N PRO A 37 13.76 7.79 -2.70
CA PRO A 37 14.86 6.86 -2.43
C PRO A 37 15.11 6.59 -0.94
N ASP A 38 15.01 7.61 -0.10
CA ASP A 38 15.21 7.46 1.35
C ASP A 38 14.18 6.51 1.97
N SER A 39 12.91 6.67 1.58
CA SER A 39 11.84 5.76 2.04
C SER A 39 11.97 4.36 1.44
N GLN A 40 12.45 4.23 0.20
CA GLN A 40 12.75 2.93 -0.40
C GLN A 40 13.84 2.18 0.36
N ALA A 41 14.86 2.88 0.86
CA ALA A 41 15.90 2.30 1.72
C ALA A 41 15.31 1.81 3.06
N THR A 42 14.33 2.52 3.63
CA THR A 42 13.58 2.03 4.80
C THR A 42 12.80 0.75 4.48
N VAL A 43 12.08 0.69 3.36
CA VAL A 43 11.36 -0.52 2.94
C VAL A 43 12.31 -1.71 2.79
N TRP A 44 13.47 -1.49 2.17
CA TRP A 44 14.50 -2.52 2.07
C TRP A 44 14.96 -3.01 3.45
N SER A 45 15.26 -2.09 4.38
CA SER A 45 15.68 -2.44 5.74
C SER A 45 14.62 -3.27 6.47
N ASP A 46 13.35 -2.90 6.35
CA ASP A 46 12.23 -3.62 6.98
C ASP A 46 12.11 -5.04 6.42
N PHE A 47 12.15 -5.20 5.10
CA PHE A 47 12.05 -6.51 4.46
C PHE A 47 13.27 -7.38 4.76
N ALA A 48 14.49 -6.83 4.70
CA ALA A 48 15.71 -7.58 4.97
C ALA A 48 15.80 -8.02 6.43
N SER A 49 15.41 -7.17 7.38
CA SER A 49 15.44 -7.50 8.81
C SER A 49 14.38 -8.53 9.21
N THR A 50 13.21 -8.50 8.57
CA THR A 50 12.10 -9.39 8.95
C THR A 50 12.10 -10.71 8.19
N LEU A 51 12.43 -10.70 6.90
CA LEU A 51 12.36 -11.87 6.02
C LEU A 51 13.74 -12.51 5.76
N GLY A 52 14.82 -11.82 6.14
CA GLY A 52 16.18 -12.13 5.71
C GLY A 52 16.49 -11.57 4.32
N ALA A 53 17.78 -11.43 3.99
CA ALA A 53 18.23 -10.71 2.80
C ALA A 53 17.65 -11.25 1.48
N GLU A 54 17.61 -12.57 1.29
CA GLU A 54 17.14 -13.16 0.03
C GLU A 54 15.63 -13.02 -0.17
N HIS A 55 14.83 -13.36 0.84
CA HIS A 55 13.38 -13.18 0.77
C HIS A 55 13.00 -11.70 0.76
N GLY A 56 13.75 -10.85 1.46
CA GLY A 56 13.56 -9.41 1.44
C GLY A 56 13.81 -8.81 0.07
N LYS A 57 14.84 -9.26 -0.67
CA LYS A 57 15.09 -8.80 -2.05
C LYS A 57 13.96 -9.17 -2.97
N ARG A 58 13.43 -10.39 -2.84
CA ARG A 58 12.28 -10.85 -3.63
C ARG A 58 11.03 -10.01 -3.35
N ALA A 59 10.72 -9.76 -2.07
CA ALA A 59 9.59 -8.93 -1.67
C ALA A 59 9.72 -7.49 -2.20
N LEU A 60 10.93 -6.91 -2.12
CA LEU A 60 11.23 -5.59 -2.66
C LEU A 60 11.05 -5.54 -4.18
N GLY A 61 11.55 -6.57 -4.88
CA GLY A 61 11.40 -6.72 -6.32
C GLY A 61 9.92 -6.76 -6.72
N SER A 62 9.11 -7.59 -6.06
CA SER A 62 7.67 -7.68 -6.33
C SER A 62 6.96 -6.34 -6.09
N LEU A 63 7.28 -5.61 -5.00
CA LEU A 63 6.72 -4.28 -4.74
C LEU A 63 7.15 -3.26 -5.81
N SER A 64 8.43 -3.26 -6.18
CA SER A 64 8.97 -2.40 -7.23
C SER A 64 8.26 -2.62 -8.56
N ASP A 65 8.12 -3.89 -8.96
CA ASP A 65 7.49 -4.27 -10.22
C ASP A 65 6.00 -3.97 -10.22
N LEU A 66 5.29 -4.18 -9.09
CA LEU A 66 3.90 -3.75 -8.93
C LEU A 66 3.76 -2.24 -9.19
N CYS A 67 4.58 -1.42 -8.52
CA CYS A 67 4.54 0.03 -8.70
C CYS A 67 4.91 0.45 -10.13
N SER A 68 5.91 -0.21 -10.72
CA SER A 68 6.36 0.05 -12.09
C SER A 68 5.26 -0.27 -13.12
N LEU A 69 4.63 -1.44 -13.03
CA LEU A 69 3.54 -1.84 -13.93
C LEU A 69 2.32 -0.93 -13.76
N CYS A 70 1.96 -0.56 -12.53
CA CYS A 70 0.90 0.41 -12.29
C CYS A 70 1.22 1.79 -12.90
N SER A 71 2.48 2.22 -12.86
CA SER A 71 2.88 3.51 -13.47
C SER A 71 2.91 3.46 -15.00
N GLN A 72 3.30 2.34 -15.60
CA GLN A 72 3.49 2.21 -17.05
C GLN A 72 2.20 1.80 -17.78
N HIS A 73 1.39 0.96 -17.14
CA HIS A 73 0.21 0.34 -17.75
C HIS A 73 -1.08 0.61 -16.97
N GLY A 74 -1.02 1.50 -15.98
CA GLY A 74 -2.18 1.95 -15.23
C GLY A 74 -3.23 2.58 -16.13
N ARG A 75 -4.50 2.33 -15.83
CA ARG A 75 -5.62 2.99 -16.55
C ARG A 75 -5.65 4.50 -16.31
N ARG A 76 -5.10 4.93 -15.18
CA ARG A 76 -4.84 6.30 -14.76
C ARG A 76 -3.75 6.29 -13.69
N PRO A 77 -3.10 7.43 -13.40
CA PRO A 77 -2.19 7.53 -12.28
C PRO A 77 -2.89 7.12 -10.97
N LEU A 78 -2.25 6.24 -10.18
CA LEU A 78 -2.74 5.89 -8.85
C LEU A 78 -2.51 7.08 -7.91
N VAL A 79 -3.59 7.60 -7.37
CA VAL A 79 -3.55 8.64 -6.36
C VAL A 79 -3.31 7.98 -5.01
N ARG A 80 -2.33 8.50 -4.28
CA ARG A 80 -1.95 8.04 -2.95
C ARG A 80 -1.87 9.22 -2.03
N HIS A 81 -2.21 9.02 -0.77
CA HIS A 81 -1.96 10.02 0.25
C HIS A 81 -0.49 10.03 0.67
N SER A 82 -0.11 11.07 1.41
CA SER A 82 1.22 11.11 2.04
C SER A 82 1.39 9.96 3.03
N VAL A 83 2.65 9.57 3.27
CA VAL A 83 3.02 8.46 4.16
C VAL A 83 2.33 8.56 5.53
N ASN A 84 2.22 9.78 6.08
CA ASN A 84 1.68 10.03 7.41
C ASN A 84 0.16 10.33 7.44
N CYS A 85 -0.53 10.27 6.29
CA CYS A 85 -1.96 10.55 6.25
C CYS A 85 -2.76 9.36 6.82
N LYS A 86 -3.69 9.61 7.74
CA LYS A 86 -4.56 8.56 8.28
C LYS A 86 -5.67 8.09 7.33
N CYS A 87 -6.03 8.93 6.36
CA CYS A 87 -7.13 8.65 5.45
C CYS A 87 -6.73 7.55 4.46
N LEU A 88 -7.69 6.73 4.07
CA LEU A 88 -7.58 5.76 2.98
C LEU A 88 -8.25 6.34 1.73
N GLY A 89 -7.51 6.52 0.65
CA GLY A 89 -8.04 6.92 -0.65
C GLY A 89 -8.71 5.75 -1.38
N SER A 90 -9.58 6.04 -2.35
CA SER A 90 -10.24 5.03 -3.17
C SER A 90 -9.26 4.12 -3.94
N ASP A 91 -8.16 4.67 -4.44
CA ASP A 91 -7.15 3.88 -5.17
C ASP A 91 -6.37 2.98 -4.24
N GLU A 92 -6.03 3.50 -3.07
CA GLU A 92 -5.33 2.76 -2.02
C GLU A 92 -6.19 1.61 -1.51
N SER A 93 -7.50 1.85 -1.34
CA SER A 93 -8.46 0.81 -0.98
C SER A 93 -8.57 -0.26 -2.07
N CYS A 94 -8.64 0.13 -3.34
CA CYS A 94 -8.65 -0.83 -4.46
C CYS A 94 -7.35 -1.65 -4.51
N PHE A 95 -6.19 -1.02 -4.32
CA PHE A 95 -4.90 -1.70 -4.25
C PHE A 95 -4.81 -2.65 -3.05
N ALA A 96 -5.25 -2.23 -1.86
CA ALA A 96 -5.26 -3.07 -0.66
C ALA A 96 -6.12 -4.31 -0.84
N ASN A 97 -7.35 -4.13 -1.34
CA ASN A 97 -8.28 -5.22 -1.63
C ASN A 97 -7.69 -6.18 -2.68
N PHE A 98 -7.07 -5.65 -3.74
CA PHE A 98 -6.38 -6.45 -4.74
C PHE A 98 -5.29 -7.35 -4.14
N ILE A 99 -4.40 -6.79 -3.30
CA ILE A 99 -3.36 -7.59 -2.65
C ILE A 99 -3.99 -8.64 -1.71
N ALA A 100 -4.98 -8.27 -0.91
CA ALA A 100 -5.64 -9.19 0.01
C ALA A 100 -6.27 -10.38 -0.73
N THR A 101 -7.05 -10.13 -1.79
CA THR A 101 -7.64 -11.16 -2.66
C THR A 101 -6.55 -12.05 -3.28
N ALA A 102 -5.45 -11.47 -3.75
CA ALA A 102 -4.33 -12.23 -4.33
C ALA A 102 -3.63 -13.13 -3.30
N VAL A 103 -3.57 -12.73 -2.02
CA VAL A 103 -3.01 -13.52 -0.91
C VAL A 103 -3.91 -14.68 -0.51
N LEU A 104 -5.22 -14.54 -0.65
CA LEU A 104 -6.19 -15.60 -0.41
C LEU A 104 -6.15 -16.70 -1.49
N GLY A 105 -5.44 -16.46 -2.59
CA GLY A 105 -5.35 -17.40 -3.72
C GLY A 105 -6.54 -17.33 -4.66
N GLU A 106 -7.43 -16.35 -4.49
CA GLU A 106 -8.58 -16.08 -5.34
C GLU A 106 -8.13 -15.41 -6.65
N ARG A 107 -7.38 -16.15 -7.47
CA ARG A 107 -6.64 -15.62 -8.62
C ARG A 107 -7.57 -14.91 -9.62
N GLU A 108 -8.74 -15.48 -9.91
CA GLU A 108 -9.68 -14.91 -10.89
C GLU A 108 -10.26 -13.59 -10.40
N ASP A 109 -10.66 -13.52 -9.12
CA ASP A 109 -11.16 -12.29 -8.50
C ASP A 109 -10.07 -11.23 -8.37
N ALA A 110 -8.86 -11.63 -8.00
CA ALA A 110 -7.70 -10.74 -7.97
C ALA A 110 -7.38 -10.19 -9.37
N MET A 111 -7.49 -11.00 -10.43
CA MET A 111 -7.34 -10.52 -11.81
C MET A 111 -8.45 -9.56 -12.19
N LEU A 112 -9.70 -9.81 -11.80
CA LEU A 112 -10.82 -8.90 -12.05
C LEU A 112 -10.56 -7.53 -11.39
N ILE A 113 -10.14 -7.50 -10.12
CA ILE A 113 -9.78 -6.27 -9.42
C ILE A 113 -8.57 -5.60 -10.09
N ALA A 114 -7.55 -6.37 -10.49
CA ALA A 114 -6.37 -5.83 -11.18
C ALA A 114 -6.73 -5.06 -12.46
N THR A 115 -7.79 -5.44 -13.17
CA THR A 115 -8.25 -4.70 -14.37
C THR A 115 -8.79 -3.30 -14.08
N LEU A 116 -9.05 -2.97 -12.81
CA LEU A 116 -9.38 -1.61 -12.36
C LEU A 116 -8.14 -0.73 -12.23
N LEU A 117 -6.98 -1.35 -11.96
CA LEU A 117 -5.69 -0.68 -11.76
C LEU A 117 -4.93 -0.54 -13.09
N VAL A 118 -4.79 -1.64 -13.83
CA VAL A 118 -3.99 -1.73 -15.06
C VAL A 118 -4.82 -2.18 -16.27
N ARG A 119 -4.22 -2.11 -17.46
CA ARG A 119 -4.81 -2.73 -18.66
C ARG A 119 -5.03 -4.24 -18.46
N PRO A 120 -6.09 -4.83 -19.05
CA PRO A 120 -6.42 -6.25 -18.86
C PRO A 120 -5.32 -7.23 -19.27
N ASP A 121 -4.51 -6.91 -20.28
CA ASP A 121 -3.39 -7.75 -20.74
C ASP A 121 -2.24 -7.84 -19.73
N VAL A 122 -2.16 -6.88 -18.80
CA VAL A 122 -1.13 -6.82 -17.73
C VAL A 122 -1.67 -7.39 -16.41
N ALA A 123 -2.98 -7.53 -16.26
CA ALA A 123 -3.60 -8.03 -15.03
C ALA A 123 -3.02 -9.38 -14.54
N PRO A 124 -2.78 -10.40 -15.40
CA PRO A 124 -2.24 -11.68 -14.93
C PRO A 124 -0.85 -11.58 -14.28
N VAL A 125 0.06 -10.78 -14.85
CA VAL A 125 1.40 -10.60 -14.29
C VAL A 125 1.35 -9.75 -13.02
N LEU A 126 0.49 -8.72 -12.99
CA LEU A 126 0.29 -7.92 -11.78
C LEU A 126 -0.25 -8.78 -10.62
N THR A 127 -1.21 -9.67 -10.89
CA THR A 127 -1.77 -10.59 -9.89
C THR A 127 -0.71 -11.54 -9.33
N ALA A 128 0.18 -12.08 -10.17
CA ALA A 128 1.26 -12.94 -9.68
C ALA A 128 2.21 -12.19 -8.74
N LEU A 129 2.60 -10.96 -9.09
CA LEU A 129 3.43 -10.10 -8.25
C LEU A 129 2.72 -9.73 -6.93
N ALA A 130 1.40 -9.50 -6.98
CA ALA A 130 0.58 -9.22 -5.80
C ALA A 130 0.53 -10.40 -4.83
N SER A 131 0.39 -11.63 -5.34
CA SER A 131 0.47 -12.84 -4.52
C SER A 131 1.85 -13.00 -3.87
N ASP A 132 2.94 -12.78 -4.61
CA ASP A 132 4.30 -12.87 -4.07
C ASP A 132 4.55 -11.82 -2.98
N PHE A 133 4.20 -10.56 -3.26
CA PHE A 133 4.35 -9.45 -2.33
C PHE A 133 3.49 -9.65 -1.08
N GLY A 134 2.21 -9.95 -1.24
CA GLY A 134 1.31 -10.13 -0.11
C GLY A 134 1.63 -11.37 0.74
N LEU A 135 2.16 -12.45 0.14
CA LEU A 135 2.66 -13.59 0.89
C LEU A 135 3.91 -13.22 1.71
N ALA A 136 4.77 -12.35 1.19
CA ALA A 136 5.88 -11.81 1.96
C ALA A 136 5.38 -10.99 3.16
N LEU A 137 4.36 -10.13 2.98
CA LEU A 137 3.73 -9.40 4.09
C LEU A 137 3.16 -10.36 5.15
N LYS A 138 2.51 -11.44 4.73
CA LYS A 138 1.99 -12.48 5.65
C LYS A 138 3.10 -13.14 6.47
N ARG A 139 4.27 -13.34 5.88
CA ARG A 139 5.45 -13.90 6.57
C ARG A 139 6.10 -12.94 7.55
N MET A 140 5.90 -11.64 7.39
CA MET A 140 6.36 -10.63 8.35
C MET A 140 5.57 -10.65 9.67
N ASN A 141 4.51 -11.46 9.77
CA ASN A 141 3.67 -11.62 10.98
C ASN A 141 3.16 -10.29 11.53
N LEU A 142 2.71 -9.43 10.62
CA LEU A 142 2.31 -8.06 10.91
C LEU A 142 1.08 -8.02 11.82
N ARG A 143 1.05 -7.03 12.73
CA ARG A 143 -0.13 -6.73 13.56
C ARG A 143 -0.97 -5.67 12.87
N ALA A 144 -2.29 -5.81 12.94
CA ALA A 144 -3.20 -4.79 12.43
C ALA A 144 -2.92 -3.43 13.11
N PRO A 145 -3.06 -2.29 12.40
CA PRO A 145 -2.82 -0.98 12.99
C PRO A 145 -3.70 -0.77 14.21
N LYS A 146 -3.10 -0.49 15.37
CA LYS A 146 -3.85 -0.13 16.57
C LYS A 146 -4.51 1.24 16.33
N GLN A 147 -5.75 1.39 16.79
CA GLN A 147 -6.55 2.62 16.71
C GLN A 147 -5.66 3.86 16.95
N PHE A 148 -5.52 4.72 15.94
CA PHE A 148 -5.12 6.11 16.19
C PHE A 148 -6.24 6.72 17.03
N ALA A 149 -6.10 6.68 18.35
CA ALA A 149 -7.07 7.24 19.27
C ALA A 149 -7.43 8.65 18.77
N ARG A 150 -8.73 8.88 18.53
CA ARG A 150 -9.26 10.18 18.15
C ARG A 150 -8.71 11.23 19.13
N GLN A 151 -7.71 12.01 18.72
CA GLN A 151 -7.37 13.20 19.49
C GLN A 151 -8.58 14.14 19.41
N PRO A 152 -9.17 14.57 20.55
CA PRO A 152 -10.12 15.65 20.51
C PRO A 152 -9.42 16.87 19.91
N VAL A 153 -10.06 17.50 18.93
CA VAL A 153 -9.58 18.74 18.30
C VAL A 153 -9.35 19.75 19.41
N SER A 154 -8.10 19.96 19.77
CA SER A 154 -7.68 20.99 20.71
C SER A 154 -7.58 22.29 19.93
N ARG A 155 -8.30 23.32 20.38
CA ARG A 155 -8.41 24.63 19.70
C ARG A 155 -7.11 25.45 19.67
N ASP A 156 -5.99 24.92 20.14
CA ASP A 156 -4.73 25.67 20.22
C ASP A 156 -3.63 25.01 19.37
N GLY A 157 -3.25 25.71 18.30
CA GLY A 157 -2.32 25.26 17.27
C GLY A 157 -0.86 25.19 17.71
N LYS A 158 -0.49 24.13 18.45
CA LYS A 158 0.91 23.70 18.61
C LYS A 158 1.02 22.18 18.50
N SER A 159 1.54 21.70 17.37
CA SER A 159 1.90 20.31 17.15
C SER A 159 3.12 19.94 18.00
N LYS A 160 2.95 18.98 18.92
CA LYS A 160 4.08 18.27 19.54
C LYS A 160 4.56 17.17 18.58
N PRO A 161 5.87 16.88 18.50
CA PRO A 161 6.36 15.75 17.73
C PRO A 161 5.92 14.47 18.42
N PHE A 162 5.35 13.52 17.67
CA PHE A 162 4.95 12.22 18.23
C PHE A 162 5.49 11.04 17.43
N GLN A 163 5.67 9.97 18.20
CA GLN A 163 6.61 8.86 18.06
C GLN A 163 6.40 7.98 16.83
N THR A 164 7.53 7.48 16.33
CA THR A 164 7.72 6.43 15.33
C THR A 164 6.72 5.27 15.52
N VAL A 165 6.09 4.85 14.43
CA VAL A 165 5.35 3.59 14.38
C VAL A 165 6.36 2.46 14.48
N THR A 166 6.60 1.97 15.70
CA THR A 166 7.38 0.74 15.89
C THR A 166 6.47 -0.44 15.64
N LEU A 167 6.69 -1.13 14.52
CA LEU A 167 6.20 -2.49 14.32
C LEU A 167 7.04 -3.40 15.25
N HIS A 168 6.39 -3.98 16.27
CA HIS A 168 6.95 -5.00 17.16
C HIS A 168 6.15 -6.29 17.01
#